data_AF-A0A0B2S4C0-F1
#
_entry.id   AF-A0A0B2S4C0-F1
#
_cell.length_a   1.000
_cell.length_b   1.000
_cell.length_c   1.000
_cell.angle_alpha   90.00
_cell.angle_beta   90.00
_cell.angle_gamma   90.00
#
_symmetry.space_group_name_H-M   'P 1'
#
loop_
_entity.id
_entity.type
_entity.pdbx_description
1 polymer ?
#
loop_
_entity_poly.entity_id
_entity_poly.type
_entity_poly.pdbx_seq_one_letter_code
_entity_poly.pdbx_strand_id
1 'polypeptide(L)'
;MTLAMKSLCESHNDIWTLMTALELRVSDWEDKWIDVYFDISSKLLDICNAFSSELSRLNQGNLPLKCALHNLDSASSKQYLRACSLLDDWRQHVSSRNPRIEKCSSMLDNLVGSLDLPKVKNSAKGKVLMQAMYGVKVETVFICRVFTAAFSGSSKKLSDLNAGVDTVETEWLVKTVEELRASAEKLSQGIDLLAKGVDEFFQAVMTSRDTLLSSVSSTHFCKWHGGTCSLNHQRVSALNLQGYALRGLITPEIDVPRNQVWLQEFV
;
A
#
# COMPACT_ATOMS: atom_id res chain seq x y z
N MET A 1 -7.28 12.60 -8.62
CA MET A 1 -6.78 11.42 -7.86
C MET A 1 -5.99 10.47 -8.76
N THR A 2 -6.53 9.97 -9.87
CA THR A 2 -5.80 9.08 -10.80
C THR A 2 -4.45 9.65 -11.27
N LEU A 3 -4.41 10.91 -11.72
CA LEU A 3 -3.15 11.58 -12.10
C LEU A 3 -2.15 11.70 -10.94
N ALA A 4 -2.64 11.91 -9.71
CA ALA A 4 -1.78 11.99 -8.54
C ALA A 4 -1.18 10.62 -8.22
N MET A 5 -1.96 9.54 -8.33
CA MET A 5 -1.44 8.19 -8.13
C MET A 5 -0.43 7.80 -9.22
N LYS A 6 -0.68 8.23 -10.47
CA LYS A 6 0.28 8.08 -11.57
C LYS A 6 1.60 8.82 -11.28
N SER A 7 1.53 10.07 -10.81
CA SER A 7 2.71 10.85 -10.37
C SER A 7 3.51 10.10 -9.31
N LEU A 8 2.85 9.53 -8.29
CA LEU A 8 3.52 8.71 -7.28
C LEU A 8 4.23 7.49 -7.87
N CYS A 9 3.57 6.76 -8.77
CA CYS A 9 4.17 5.59 -9.41
C CYS A 9 5.41 5.99 -10.22
N GLU A 10 5.32 7.05 -11.01
CA GLU A 10 6.42 7.57 -11.81
C GLU A 10 7.59 8.01 -10.92
N SER A 11 7.34 8.83 -9.90
CA SER A 11 8.36 9.28 -8.95
C SER A 11 9.07 8.13 -8.22
N HIS A 12 8.34 7.10 -7.77
CA HIS A 12 8.95 5.94 -7.12
C HIS A 12 9.77 5.08 -8.10
N ASN A 13 9.31 4.93 -9.35
CA ASN A 13 10.06 4.25 -10.41
C ASN A 13 11.31 5.05 -10.84
N ASP A 14 11.27 6.38 -10.80
CA ASP A 14 12.41 7.24 -11.10
C ASP A 14 13.50 7.11 -10.01
N ILE A 15 13.10 7.03 -8.74
CA ILE A 15 14.03 6.71 -7.64
C ILE A 15 14.67 5.35 -7.84
N TRP A 16 13.88 4.36 -8.22
CA TRP A 16 14.38 3.03 -8.55
C TRP A 16 15.40 3.07 -9.70
N THR A 17 15.09 3.79 -10.77
CA THR A 17 15.97 3.99 -11.92
C THR A 17 17.26 4.72 -11.51
N LEU A 18 17.16 5.72 -10.63
CA LEU A 18 18.32 6.42 -10.07
C LEU A 18 19.19 5.50 -9.20
N MET A 19 18.58 4.68 -8.35
CA MET A 19 19.30 3.71 -7.50
C MET A 19 20.12 2.73 -8.34
N THR A 20 19.54 2.20 -9.41
CA THR A 20 20.22 1.27 -10.33
C THR A 20 21.31 1.97 -11.13
N ALA A 21 21.06 3.17 -11.67
CA ALA A 21 22.02 3.92 -12.48
C ALA A 21 23.25 4.40 -11.67
N LEU A 22 23.09 4.66 -10.38
CA LEU A 22 24.20 5.10 -9.53
C LEU A 22 25.16 3.95 -9.16
N GLU A 23 24.78 2.69 -9.42
CA GLU A 23 25.49 1.46 -9.04
C GLU A 23 25.92 1.45 -7.56
N LEU A 24 25.10 2.05 -6.70
CA LEU A 24 25.42 2.15 -5.28
C LEU A 24 25.35 0.77 -4.65
N ARG A 25 26.47 0.30 -4.09
CA ARG A 25 26.44 -0.89 -3.24
C ARG A 25 25.71 -0.52 -1.97
N VAL A 26 24.80 -1.37 -1.50
CA VAL A 26 24.12 -1.13 -0.21
C VAL A 26 25.12 -1.07 0.95
N SER A 27 26.31 -1.67 0.80
CA SER A 27 27.44 -1.53 1.74
C SER A 27 27.96 -0.09 1.92
N ASP A 28 27.65 0.81 0.98
CA ASP A 28 28.05 2.22 1.05
C ASP A 28 27.08 3.06 1.89
N TRP A 29 25.93 2.48 2.25
CA TRP A 29 24.91 3.11 3.08
C TRP A 29 25.30 2.92 4.56
N GLU A 30 24.93 3.86 5.44
CA GLU A 30 25.10 3.63 6.88
C GLU A 30 24.10 2.57 7.35
N ASP A 31 24.46 1.74 8.33
CA ASP A 31 23.63 0.60 8.78
C ASP A 31 22.19 0.99 9.13
N LYS A 32 21.99 2.21 9.66
CA LYS A 32 20.69 2.76 10.04
C LYS A 32 19.77 3.07 8.85
N TRP A 33 20.32 3.25 7.66
CA TRP A 33 19.55 3.67 6.47
C TRP A 33 18.65 2.59 5.93
N ILE A 34 19.12 1.35 5.99
CA ILE A 34 18.40 0.17 5.54
C ILE A 34 17.12 0.01 6.36
N ASP A 35 17.24 0.11 7.69
CA ASP A 35 16.11 0.04 8.62
C ASP A 35 15.07 1.14 8.37
N VAL A 36 15.53 2.39 8.18
CA VAL A 36 14.66 3.53 7.89
C VAL A 36 13.90 3.34 6.58
N TYR A 37 14.58 2.85 5.53
CA TYR A 37 13.95 2.57 4.25
C TYR A 37 12.87 1.48 4.35
N PHE A 38 13.17 0.39 5.04
CA PHE A 38 12.22 -0.71 5.23
C PHE A 38 11.02 -0.30 6.09
N ASP A 39 11.23 0.48 7.14
CA ASP A 39 10.17 1.05 7.96
C ASP A 39 9.24 1.97 7.15
N ILE A 40 9.80 2.88 6.35
CA ILE A 40 9.03 3.74 5.43
C ILE A 40 8.24 2.89 4.44
N SER A 41 8.89 1.93 3.79
CA SER A 41 8.26 1.07 2.79
C SER A 41 7.09 0.27 3.40
N SER A 42 7.27 -0.28 4.61
CA SER A 42 6.20 -0.98 5.31
C SER A 42 4.99 -0.08 5.58
N LYS A 43 5.22 1.15 6.05
CA LYS A 43 4.15 2.13 6.30
C LYS A 43 3.42 2.52 5.01
N LEU A 44 4.13 2.65 3.89
CA LEU A 44 3.52 2.92 2.58
C LEU A 44 2.63 1.77 2.14
N LEU A 45 3.08 0.52 2.32
CA LEU A 45 2.27 -0.67 1.99
C LEU A 45 1.01 -0.75 2.86
N ASP A 46 1.09 -0.39 4.15
CA ASP A 46 -0.08 -0.32 5.03
C ASP A 46 -1.09 0.74 4.57
N ILE A 47 -0.62 1.89 4.08
CA ILE A 47 -1.47 2.94 3.50
C ILE A 47 -2.13 2.44 2.21
N CYS A 48 -1.38 1.79 1.30
CA CYS A 48 -1.94 1.19 0.10
C CYS A 48 -3.02 0.16 0.44
N ASN A 49 -2.77 -0.71 1.43
CA ASN A 49 -3.75 -1.68 1.90
C ASN A 49 -5.04 -1.02 2.44
N ALA A 50 -4.91 0.11 3.14
CA ALA A 50 -6.06 0.89 3.60
C ALA A 50 -6.84 1.51 2.43
N PHE A 51 -6.15 2.09 1.43
CA PHE A 51 -6.78 2.64 0.22
C PHE A 51 -7.46 1.57 -0.62
N SER A 52 -6.81 0.42 -0.86
CA SER A 52 -7.40 -0.70 -1.57
C SER A 52 -8.63 -1.25 -0.85
N SER A 53 -8.57 -1.33 0.50
CA SER A 53 -9.73 -1.72 1.31
C SER A 53 -10.89 -0.75 1.15
N GLU A 54 -10.61 0.55 1.05
CA GLU A 54 -11.63 1.58 0.87
C GLU A 54 -12.23 1.58 -0.53
N LEU A 55 -11.41 1.42 -1.56
CA LEU A 55 -11.88 1.31 -2.94
C LEU A 55 -12.71 0.05 -3.15
N SER A 56 -12.30 -1.07 -2.55
CA SER A 56 -13.09 -2.31 -2.54
C SER A 56 -14.45 -2.12 -1.86
N ARG A 57 -14.47 -1.44 -0.70
CA ARG A 57 -15.71 -1.07 -0.01
C ARG A 57 -16.61 -0.22 -0.91
N LEU A 58 -16.09 0.84 -1.53
CA LEU A 58 -16.87 1.68 -2.45
C LEU A 58 -17.38 0.88 -3.66
N ASN A 59 -16.55 0.01 -4.22
CA ASN A 59 -16.92 -0.83 -5.36
C ASN A 59 -18.05 -1.83 -5.03
N GLN A 60 -18.08 -2.37 -3.81
CA GLN A 60 -19.19 -3.21 -3.34
C GLN A 60 -20.55 -2.47 -3.38
N GLY A 61 -20.55 -1.14 -3.24
CA GLY A 61 -21.74 -0.31 -3.40
C GLY A 61 -22.26 -0.23 -4.84
N ASN A 62 -21.47 -0.59 -5.85
CA ASN A 62 -21.91 -0.50 -7.24
C ASN A 62 -23.04 -1.47 -7.59
N LEU A 63 -23.11 -2.63 -6.92
CA LEU A 63 -24.17 -3.61 -7.17
C LEU A 63 -25.56 -3.08 -6.75
N PRO A 64 -25.79 -2.67 -5.48
CA PRO A 64 -27.09 -2.13 -5.09
C PRO A 64 -27.47 -0.88 -5.90
N LEU A 65 -26.51 -0.02 -6.26
CA LEU A 65 -26.75 1.14 -7.11
C LEU A 65 -27.23 0.75 -8.52
N LYS A 66 -26.57 -0.22 -9.18
CA LYS A 66 -26.99 -0.75 -10.48
C LYS A 66 -28.37 -1.42 -10.40
N CYS A 67 -28.63 -2.17 -9.33
CA CYS A 67 -29.95 -2.77 -9.08
C CYS A 67 -31.02 -1.71 -8.89
N ALA A 68 -30.75 -0.63 -8.14
CA ALA A 68 -31.69 0.46 -7.96
C ALA A 68 -32.04 1.13 -9.30
N LEU A 69 -31.03 1.45 -10.11
CA LEU A 69 -31.20 2.03 -11.45
C LEU A 69 -32.08 1.16 -12.35
N HIS A 70 -31.84 -0.16 -12.39
CA HIS A 70 -32.67 -1.08 -13.17
C HIS A 70 -34.13 -1.14 -12.68
N ASN A 71 -34.38 -0.97 -11.37
CA ASN A 71 -35.75 -0.90 -10.86
C ASN A 71 -36.42 0.46 -11.15
N LEU A 72 -35.65 1.53 -11.32
CA LEU A 72 -36.18 2.84 -11.75
C LEU A 72 -36.61 2.86 -13.23
N ASP A 73 -35.99 2.03 -14.07
CA ASP A 73 -36.36 1.89 -15.49
C ASP A 73 -37.72 1.20 -15.71
N SER A 74 -38.24 0.58 -14.67
CA SER A 74 -39.45 -0.23 -14.77
C SER A 74 -40.71 0.55 -14.37
N ALA A 75 -41.77 0.45 -15.16
CA ALA A 75 -42.97 1.28 -15.04
C ALA A 75 -43.92 0.88 -13.88
N SER A 76 -43.47 0.13 -12.86
CA SER A 76 -44.33 -0.28 -11.73
C SER A 76 -43.99 0.44 -10.41
N SER A 77 -45.04 0.85 -9.69
CA SER A 77 -44.91 1.53 -8.38
C SER A 77 -44.19 0.68 -7.32
N LYS A 78 -44.34 -0.66 -7.38
CA LYS A 78 -43.64 -1.58 -6.46
C LYS A 78 -42.13 -1.58 -6.70
N GLN A 79 -41.68 -1.42 -7.95
CA GLN A 79 -40.27 -1.35 -8.29
C GLN A 79 -39.65 -0.01 -7.90
N TYR A 80 -40.41 1.09 -7.97
CA TYR A 80 -39.97 2.39 -7.48
C TYR A 80 -39.66 2.38 -5.97
N LEU A 81 -40.57 1.85 -5.14
CA LEU A 81 -40.33 1.73 -3.69
C LEU A 81 -39.10 0.86 -3.38
N ARG A 82 -38.92 -0.23 -4.14
CA ARG A 82 -37.74 -1.09 -4.03
C ARG A 82 -36.45 -0.36 -4.41
N ALA A 83 -36.49 0.46 -5.47
CA ALA A 83 -35.34 1.26 -5.88
C ALA A 83 -34.94 2.29 -4.81
N CYS A 84 -35.91 2.96 -4.19
CA CYS A 84 -35.66 3.91 -3.11
C CYS A 84 -34.97 3.24 -1.92
N SER A 85 -35.43 2.05 -1.51
CA SER A 85 -34.78 1.27 -0.46
C SER A 85 -33.33 0.91 -0.82
N LEU A 86 -33.07 0.46 -2.05
CA LEU A 86 -31.73 0.11 -2.51
C LEU A 86 -30.79 1.34 -2.59
N LEU A 87 -31.33 2.51 -2.93
CA LEU A 87 -30.57 3.77 -2.91
C LEU A 87 -30.24 4.20 -1.48
N ASP A 88 -31.15 4.00 -0.53
CA ASP A 88 -30.86 4.28 0.88
C ASP A 88 -29.81 3.30 1.43
N ASP A 89 -29.93 2.01 1.12
CA ASP A 89 -28.91 1.00 1.47
C ASP A 89 -27.53 1.38 0.90
N TRP A 90 -27.48 1.80 -0.39
CA TRP A 90 -26.24 2.30 -1.01
C TRP A 90 -25.70 3.54 -0.31
N ARG A 91 -26.57 4.51 0.01
CA ARG A 91 -26.21 5.74 0.71
C ARG A 91 -25.62 5.44 2.09
N GLN A 92 -26.24 4.54 2.85
CA GLN A 92 -25.76 4.09 4.14
C GLN A 92 -24.40 3.38 4.01
N HIS A 93 -24.28 2.50 3.01
CA HIS A 93 -23.04 1.78 2.71
C HIS A 93 -21.89 2.76 2.41
N VAL A 94 -22.07 3.68 1.47
CA VAL A 94 -21.03 4.67 1.10
C VAL A 94 -20.69 5.59 2.27
N SER A 95 -21.67 5.95 3.09
CA SER A 95 -21.50 6.81 4.28
C SER A 95 -20.82 6.11 5.47
N SER A 96 -20.75 4.77 5.47
CA SER A 96 -20.04 4.02 6.51
C SER A 96 -18.55 4.35 6.49
N ARG A 97 -17.95 4.47 7.68
CA ARG A 97 -16.54 4.81 7.82
C ARG A 97 -15.66 3.57 7.79
N ASN A 98 -14.49 3.69 7.17
CA ASN A 98 -13.47 2.66 7.18
C ASN A 98 -12.41 2.97 8.25
N PRO A 99 -12.29 2.15 9.30
CA PRO A 99 -11.35 2.40 10.40
C PRO A 99 -9.87 2.35 9.95
N ARG A 100 -9.57 1.68 8.84
CA ARG A 100 -8.21 1.67 8.28
C ARG A 100 -7.80 3.03 7.73
N ILE A 101 -8.73 3.74 7.10
CA ILE A 101 -8.52 5.12 6.62
C ILE A 101 -8.33 6.08 7.79
N GLU A 102 -9.10 5.91 8.88
CA GLU A 102 -8.91 6.72 10.09
C GLU A 102 -7.50 6.54 10.68
N LYS A 103 -6.96 5.32 10.64
CA LYS A 103 -5.58 5.01 11.06
C LYS A 103 -4.51 5.55 10.12
N CYS A 104 -4.80 5.82 8.83
CA CYS A 104 -3.81 6.37 7.89
C CYS A 104 -3.27 7.74 8.34
N SER A 105 -4.06 8.55 9.02
CA SER A 105 -3.63 9.87 9.48
C SER A 105 -2.41 9.77 10.41
N SER A 106 -2.45 8.87 11.39
CA SER A 106 -1.32 8.66 12.30
C SER A 106 -0.12 8.00 11.62
N MET A 107 -0.35 7.11 10.65
CA MET A 107 0.73 6.55 9.82
C MET A 107 1.46 7.64 9.02
N LEU A 108 0.71 8.59 8.46
CA LEU A 108 1.24 9.71 7.70
C LEU A 108 2.01 10.69 8.60
N ASP A 109 1.52 10.95 9.81
CA ASP A 109 2.26 11.75 10.79
C ASP A 109 3.56 11.08 11.22
N ASN A 110 3.56 9.75 11.38
CA ASN A 110 4.78 8.99 11.64
C ASN A 110 5.77 9.04 10.46
N LEU A 111 5.29 9.02 9.22
CA LEU A 111 6.13 9.19 8.03
C LEU A 111 6.78 10.57 7.98
N VAL A 112 6.03 11.63 8.35
CA VAL A 112 6.56 12.98 8.50
C VAL A 112 7.62 13.02 9.60
N GLY A 113 7.39 12.37 10.75
CA GLY A 113 8.40 12.28 11.82
C GLY A 113 9.69 11.59 11.37
N SER A 114 9.61 10.61 10.47
CA SER A 114 10.78 9.96 9.87
C SER A 114 11.46 10.79 8.76
N LEU A 115 11.08 12.06 8.52
CA LEU A 115 11.72 12.94 7.51
C LEU A 115 13.16 13.31 7.88
N ASP A 116 13.55 13.17 9.16
CA ASP A 116 14.94 13.28 9.64
C ASP A 116 15.74 12.04 9.21
N LEU A 117 15.97 12.00 7.90
CA LEU A 117 16.83 11.08 7.19
C LEU A 117 18.25 11.11 7.80
N PRO A 118 18.84 9.96 8.16
CA PRO A 118 20.21 9.91 8.69
C PRO A 118 21.20 10.64 7.76
N LYS A 119 22.36 11.10 8.27
CA LYS A 119 23.37 11.64 7.36
C LYS A 119 23.93 10.49 6.51
N VAL A 120 24.27 10.75 5.26
CA VAL A 120 25.02 9.79 4.45
C VAL A 120 26.51 10.04 4.68
N LYS A 121 27.33 8.98 4.69
CA LYS A 121 28.78 9.08 4.50
C LYS A 121 29.12 10.02 3.34
N ASN A 122 30.33 10.59 3.30
CA ASN A 122 30.79 11.57 2.31
C ASN A 122 30.86 11.03 0.85
N SER A 123 29.74 10.58 0.27
CA SER A 123 29.57 10.13 -1.10
C SER A 123 28.66 11.11 -1.84
N ALA A 124 29.17 11.73 -2.91
CA ALA A 124 28.38 12.64 -3.73
C ALA A 124 27.15 11.94 -4.35
N LYS A 125 27.30 10.68 -4.77
CA LYS A 125 26.21 9.85 -5.32
C LYS A 125 25.13 9.57 -4.27
N GLY A 126 25.54 9.21 -3.05
CA GLY A 126 24.62 8.96 -1.95
C GLY A 126 23.81 10.21 -1.56
N LYS A 127 24.43 11.40 -1.58
CA LYS A 127 23.73 12.67 -1.34
C LYS A 127 22.64 12.96 -2.38
N VAL A 128 22.92 12.72 -3.66
CA VAL A 128 21.94 12.91 -4.74
C VAL A 128 20.76 11.97 -4.58
N LEU A 129 21.01 10.67 -4.36
CA LEU A 129 19.95 9.70 -4.12
C LEU A 129 19.07 10.12 -2.93
N MET A 130 19.70 10.57 -1.84
CA MET A 130 18.93 10.95 -0.65
C MET A 130 18.05 12.17 -0.83
N GLN A 131 18.55 13.18 -1.55
CA GLN A 131 17.74 14.36 -1.89
C GLN A 131 16.54 13.96 -2.74
N ALA A 132 16.73 13.06 -3.72
CA ALA A 132 15.64 12.56 -4.54
C ALA A 132 14.61 11.77 -3.70
N MET A 133 15.06 10.85 -2.85
CA MET A 133 14.19 10.07 -1.97
C MET A 133 13.41 10.95 -0.98
N TYR A 134 14.02 12.01 -0.47
CA TYR A 134 13.33 13.02 0.35
C TYR A 134 12.20 13.69 -0.44
N GLY A 135 12.47 14.13 -1.66
CA GLY A 135 11.47 14.73 -2.54
C GLY A 135 10.27 13.81 -2.78
N VAL A 136 10.54 12.55 -3.16
CA VAL A 136 9.50 11.55 -3.40
C VAL A 136 8.72 11.22 -2.12
N LYS A 137 9.38 11.18 -0.96
CA LYS A 137 8.70 11.00 0.32
C LYS A 137 7.73 12.15 0.63
N VAL A 138 8.14 13.40 0.42
CA VAL A 138 7.27 14.57 0.63
C VAL A 138 6.06 14.54 -0.30
N GLU A 139 6.28 14.23 -1.58
CA GLU A 139 5.20 14.05 -2.55
C GLU A 139 4.23 12.94 -2.11
N THR A 140 4.77 11.79 -1.69
CA THR A 140 4.00 10.64 -1.19
C THR A 140 3.12 11.01 -0.01
N VAL A 141 3.69 11.63 1.01
CA VAL A 141 2.92 12.07 2.19
C VAL A 141 1.83 13.05 1.79
N PHE A 142 2.13 14.03 0.93
CA PHE A 142 1.15 15.01 0.48
C PHE A 142 -0.03 14.35 -0.23
N ILE A 143 0.24 13.50 -1.22
CA ILE A 143 -0.80 12.84 -2.01
C ILE A 143 -1.61 11.88 -1.13
N CYS A 144 -0.95 11.08 -0.29
CA CYS A 144 -1.64 10.18 0.63
C CYS A 144 -2.53 10.94 1.63
N ARG A 145 -2.11 12.11 2.14
CA ARG A 145 -2.97 12.95 3.01
C ARG A 145 -4.22 13.43 2.29
N VAL A 146 -4.10 13.88 1.04
CA VAL A 146 -5.25 14.28 0.22
C VAL A 146 -6.22 13.12 0.04
N PHE A 147 -5.70 11.92 -0.22
CA PHE A 147 -6.51 10.71 -0.39
C PHE A 147 -7.20 10.30 0.92
N THR A 148 -6.46 10.26 2.04
CA THR A 148 -7.03 9.98 3.36
C THR A 148 -8.13 10.97 3.70
N ALA A 149 -7.94 12.27 3.47
CA ALA A 149 -8.96 13.29 3.74
C ALA A 149 -10.21 13.11 2.87
N ALA A 150 -10.03 12.83 1.58
CA ALA A 150 -11.13 12.60 0.66
C ALA A 150 -11.92 11.31 0.96
N PHE A 151 -11.24 10.21 1.29
CA PHE A 151 -11.87 8.97 1.74
C PHE A 151 -12.52 9.08 3.12
N SER A 152 -12.01 9.97 3.97
CA SER A 152 -12.62 10.29 5.27
C SER A 152 -13.84 11.22 5.17
N GLY A 153 -14.21 11.66 3.97
CA GLY A 153 -15.23 12.67 3.69
C GLY A 153 -16.56 12.46 4.40
N SER A 154 -17.22 13.57 4.77
CA SER A 154 -18.46 13.61 5.53
C SER A 154 -19.70 13.60 4.62
N SER A 155 -20.62 12.67 4.83
CA SER A 155 -21.93 12.56 4.14
C SER A 155 -22.96 13.65 4.54
N LYS A 156 -22.57 14.68 5.31
CA LYS A 156 -23.50 15.66 5.90
C LYS A 156 -24.34 16.47 4.89
N LYS A 157 -24.00 16.47 3.60
CA LYS A 157 -24.72 17.20 2.54
C LYS A 157 -25.81 16.38 1.82
N LEU A 158 -26.06 15.14 2.22
CA LEU A 158 -26.95 14.18 1.54
C LEU A 158 -28.27 13.93 2.31
N SER A 159 -28.65 14.82 3.24
CA SER A 159 -29.82 14.67 4.12
C SER A 159 -31.11 15.33 3.61
N ASP A 160 -31.02 16.19 2.59
CA ASP A 160 -32.11 17.13 2.24
C ASP A 160 -32.79 16.81 0.90
N LEU A 161 -33.09 15.54 0.63
CA LEU A 161 -33.91 15.13 -0.52
C LEU A 161 -35.21 14.49 -0.01
N ASN A 162 -36.15 15.33 0.42
CA ASN A 162 -37.53 14.93 0.60
C ASN A 162 -38.36 15.53 -0.55
N ALA A 163 -38.67 14.71 -1.55
CA ALA A 163 -39.46 15.12 -2.70
C ALA A 163 -40.92 14.73 -2.48
N GLY A 164 -41.78 15.73 -2.28
CA GLY A 164 -43.23 15.61 -2.43
C GLY A 164 -43.56 15.49 -3.92
N VAL A 165 -44.41 14.51 -4.24
CA VAL A 165 -44.81 14.14 -5.60
C VAL A 165 -46.05 14.95 -6.00
N ASP A 166 -45.96 15.68 -7.12
CA ASP A 166 -47.14 16.21 -7.83
C ASP A 166 -47.02 16.02 -9.35
N THR A 167 -47.97 15.24 -9.87
CA THR A 167 -48.22 14.65 -11.21
C THR A 167 -47.99 15.44 -12.51
N VAL A 168 -46.83 16.08 -12.72
CA VAL A 168 -46.34 16.53 -14.06
C VAL A 168 -45.04 15.77 -14.45
N GLU A 169 -44.82 14.58 -13.87
CA GLU A 169 -43.47 14.15 -13.48
C GLU A 169 -42.69 13.19 -14.39
N THR A 170 -43.28 12.62 -15.44
CA THR A 170 -42.64 11.49 -16.14
C THR A 170 -41.40 11.88 -16.95
N GLU A 171 -41.40 13.05 -17.60
CA GLU A 171 -40.27 13.48 -18.45
C GLU A 171 -39.05 13.91 -17.63
N TRP A 172 -39.25 14.58 -16.48
CA TRP A 172 -38.13 14.95 -15.60
C TRP A 172 -37.56 13.75 -14.84
N LEU A 173 -38.40 12.76 -14.48
CA LEU A 173 -37.95 11.53 -13.83
C LEU A 173 -37.01 10.73 -14.74
N VAL A 174 -37.39 10.56 -16.02
CA VAL A 174 -36.53 9.88 -17.01
C VAL A 174 -35.17 10.57 -17.12
N LYS A 175 -35.16 11.90 -17.27
CA LYS A 175 -33.91 12.68 -17.31
C LYS A 175 -33.05 12.50 -16.05
N THR A 176 -33.68 12.51 -14.87
CA THR A 176 -32.98 12.34 -13.59
C THR A 176 -32.35 10.95 -13.47
N VAL A 177 -33.06 9.91 -13.90
CA VAL A 177 -32.54 8.54 -13.92
C VAL A 177 -31.38 8.39 -14.90
N GLU A 178 -31.45 9.01 -16.08
CA GLU A 178 -30.35 9.04 -17.04
C GLU A 178 -29.10 9.74 -16.48
N GLU A 179 -29.25 10.90 -15.85
CA GLU A 179 -28.16 11.63 -15.19
C GLU A 179 -27.54 10.83 -14.04
N LEU A 180 -28.37 10.16 -13.23
CA LEU A 180 -27.92 9.29 -12.16
C LEU A 180 -27.14 8.09 -12.71
N ARG A 181 -27.62 7.45 -13.78
CA ARG A 181 -26.93 6.36 -14.47
C ARG A 181 -25.56 6.80 -14.98
N ALA A 182 -25.50 7.91 -15.71
CA ALA A 182 -24.25 8.45 -16.23
C ALA A 182 -23.26 8.77 -15.10
N SER A 183 -23.76 9.27 -13.96
CA SER A 183 -22.93 9.55 -12.78
C SER A 183 -22.45 8.28 -12.08
N ALA A 184 -23.31 7.26 -11.96
CA ALA A 184 -22.97 5.95 -11.41
C ALA A 184 -21.91 5.22 -12.24
N GLU A 185 -22.00 5.28 -13.56
CA GLU A 185 -21.00 4.73 -14.48
C GLU A 185 -19.65 5.44 -14.33
N LYS A 186 -19.64 6.78 -14.30
CA LYS A 186 -18.42 7.56 -14.05
C LYS A 186 -17.82 7.26 -12.69
N LEU A 187 -18.64 7.09 -11.66
CA LEU A 187 -18.18 6.70 -10.32
C LEU A 187 -17.51 5.33 -10.34
N SER A 188 -18.16 4.32 -10.95
CA SER A 188 -17.61 2.96 -11.09
C SER A 188 -16.27 2.98 -11.82
N GLN A 189 -16.21 3.63 -13.00
CA GLN A 189 -14.98 3.76 -13.79
C GLN A 189 -13.88 4.49 -13.01
N GLY A 190 -14.24 5.55 -12.28
CA GLY A 190 -13.31 6.31 -11.45
C GLY A 190 -12.72 5.47 -10.31
N ILE A 191 -13.53 4.65 -9.63
CA ILE A 191 -13.08 3.73 -8.60
C ILE A 191 -12.14 2.68 -9.18
N ASP A 192 -12.47 2.08 -10.33
CA ASP A 192 -11.66 1.07 -10.99
C ASP A 192 -10.28 1.62 -11.42
N LEU A 193 -10.26 2.80 -12.04
CA LEU A 193 -9.02 3.48 -12.41
C LEU A 193 -8.17 3.83 -11.18
N LEU A 194 -8.81 4.23 -10.09
CA LEU A 194 -8.10 4.56 -8.86
C LEU A 194 -7.54 3.31 -8.17
N ALA A 195 -8.28 2.21 -8.17
CA ALA A 195 -7.85 0.92 -7.64
C ALA A 195 -6.63 0.41 -8.41
N LYS A 196 -6.65 0.51 -9.75
CA LYS A 196 -5.50 0.20 -10.59
C LYS A 196 -4.28 1.05 -10.23
N GLY A 197 -4.45 2.36 -10.07
CA GLY A 197 -3.33 3.23 -9.68
C GLY A 197 -2.75 2.88 -8.31
N VAL A 198 -3.59 2.57 -7.32
CA VAL A 198 -3.12 2.17 -5.98
C VAL A 198 -2.37 0.83 -6.04
N ASP A 199 -2.81 -0.10 -6.87
CA ASP A 199 -2.12 -1.38 -7.10
C ASP A 199 -0.75 -1.18 -7.78
N GLU A 200 -0.69 -0.37 -8.83
CA GLU A 200 0.59 0.00 -9.48
C GLU A 200 1.57 0.63 -8.49
N PHE A 201 1.08 1.52 -7.62
CA PHE A 201 1.90 2.13 -6.57
C PHE A 201 2.37 1.10 -5.54
N PHE A 202 1.49 0.21 -5.09
CA PHE A 202 1.83 -0.89 -4.19
C PHE A 202 2.95 -1.77 -4.79
N GLN A 203 2.84 -2.13 -6.06
CA GLN A 203 3.85 -2.93 -6.76
C GLN A 203 5.19 -2.19 -6.89
N ALA A 204 5.19 -0.89 -7.16
CA ALA A 204 6.42 -0.09 -7.20
C ALA A 204 7.15 -0.10 -5.85
N VAL A 205 6.43 0.09 -4.74
CA VAL A 205 6.99 0.04 -3.39
C VAL A 205 7.54 -1.36 -3.06
N MET A 206 6.78 -2.42 -3.37
CA MET A 206 7.21 -3.80 -3.16
C MET A 206 8.46 -4.15 -3.97
N THR A 207 8.48 -3.82 -5.26
CA THR A 207 9.60 -4.15 -6.16
C THR A 207 10.89 -3.49 -5.71
N SER A 208 10.82 -2.21 -5.34
CA SER A 208 11.98 -1.47 -4.83
C SER A 208 12.48 -2.09 -3.51
N ARG A 209 11.57 -2.47 -2.62
CA ARG A 209 11.88 -3.17 -1.36
C ARG A 209 12.58 -4.51 -1.58
N ASP A 210 12.02 -5.37 -2.43
CA ASP A 210 12.54 -6.72 -2.68
C ASP A 210 13.91 -6.69 -3.37
N THR A 211 14.13 -5.71 -4.23
CA THR A 211 15.42 -5.58 -4.89
C THR A 211 16.50 -5.01 -3.96
N LEU A 212 16.14 -4.11 -3.04
CA LEU A 212 17.07 -3.72 -1.98
C LEU A 212 17.39 -4.93 -1.08
N LEU A 213 16.39 -5.74 -0.73
CA LEU A 213 16.57 -6.98 0.03
C LEU A 213 17.52 -7.96 -0.67
N SER A 214 17.37 -8.16 -1.98
CA SER A 214 18.25 -9.07 -2.73
C SER A 214 19.69 -8.55 -2.76
N SER A 215 19.89 -7.23 -2.80
CA SER A 215 21.22 -6.62 -2.75
C SER A 215 21.89 -6.67 -1.37
N VAL A 216 21.14 -6.69 -0.27
CA VAL A 216 21.70 -6.90 1.09
C VAL A 216 21.92 -8.38 1.39
N SER A 217 21.03 -9.25 0.92
CA SER A 217 21.10 -10.70 1.16
C SER A 217 22.24 -11.37 0.40
N SER A 218 22.77 -10.71 -0.64
CA SER A 218 23.95 -11.15 -1.39
C SER A 218 25.28 -10.81 -0.68
N THR A 219 25.26 -10.21 0.52
CA THR A 219 26.43 -10.26 1.40
C THR A 219 26.63 -11.71 1.82
N HIS A 220 27.66 -12.36 1.25
CA HIS A 220 28.05 -13.73 1.55
C HIS A 220 27.85 -14.08 3.04
N PHE A 221 26.80 -14.83 3.37
CA PHE A 221 26.60 -15.43 4.70
C PHE A 221 27.82 -16.26 5.14
N CYS A 222 28.65 -16.67 4.17
CA CYS A 222 29.96 -17.28 4.36
C CYS A 222 31.09 -16.35 4.81
N LYS A 223 30.83 -15.03 4.88
CA LYS A 223 31.74 -14.01 5.43
C LYS A 223 31.28 -13.53 6.80
N TRP A 224 30.18 -14.05 7.33
CA TRP A 224 29.75 -13.74 8.70
C TRP A 224 30.82 -14.20 9.68
N HIS A 225 31.08 -13.39 10.71
CA HIS A 225 32.08 -13.71 11.69
C HIS A 225 31.72 -15.03 12.41
N GLY A 226 32.62 -16.00 12.35
CA GLY A 226 32.39 -17.35 12.85
C GLY A 226 31.61 -18.29 11.92
N GLY A 227 31.05 -17.83 10.80
CA GLY A 227 30.35 -18.69 9.84
C GLY A 227 31.29 -19.42 8.89
N THR A 228 31.20 -20.75 8.80
CA THR A 228 31.87 -21.56 7.78
C THR A 228 30.83 -22.06 6.78
N CYS A 229 31.08 -21.92 5.49
CA CYS A 229 30.21 -22.44 4.44
C CYS A 229 30.76 -23.69 3.75
N SER A 230 29.85 -24.57 3.34
CA SER A 230 30.15 -25.66 2.42
C SER A 230 30.50 -25.12 1.03
N LEU A 231 31.64 -25.56 0.49
CA LEU A 231 32.13 -25.17 -0.83
C LEU A 231 31.22 -25.63 -1.99
N ASN A 232 30.43 -26.69 -1.78
CA ASN A 232 29.63 -27.32 -2.84
C ASN A 232 28.22 -26.72 -2.97
N HIS A 233 27.66 -26.20 -1.88
CA HIS A 233 26.26 -25.73 -1.86
C HIS A 233 26.10 -24.27 -1.46
N GLN A 234 27.19 -23.57 -1.12
CA GLN A 234 27.16 -22.19 -0.61
C GLN A 234 26.15 -22.02 0.54
N ARG A 235 26.12 -22.98 1.47
CA ARG A 235 25.28 -22.92 2.68
C ARG A 235 26.18 -22.93 3.91
N VAL A 236 25.76 -22.21 4.97
CA VAL A 236 26.45 -22.24 6.26
C VAL A 236 26.40 -23.68 6.80
N SER A 237 27.57 -24.25 7.07
CA SER A 237 27.75 -25.62 7.55
C SER A 237 28.27 -25.68 8.99
N ALA A 238 28.81 -24.58 9.52
CA ALA A 238 29.20 -24.49 10.92
C ALA A 238 29.24 -23.03 11.40
N LEU A 239 29.05 -22.81 12.71
CA LEU A 239 29.18 -21.53 13.41
C LEU A 239 30.20 -21.66 14.54
N ASN A 240 31.25 -20.84 14.51
CA ASN A 240 32.26 -20.72 15.54
C ASN A 240 31.90 -19.55 16.47
N LEU A 241 31.42 -19.89 17.67
CA LEU A 241 30.98 -18.94 18.69
C LEU A 241 31.97 -18.82 19.86
N GLN A 242 33.17 -19.39 19.73
CA GLN A 242 34.13 -19.59 20.82
C GLN A 242 34.61 -18.26 21.47
N GLY A 243 34.44 -17.12 20.80
CA GLY A 243 34.76 -15.78 21.32
C GLY A 243 33.61 -15.04 22.03
N TYR A 244 32.39 -15.59 22.04
CA TYR A 244 31.19 -14.88 22.52
C TYR A 244 30.63 -15.38 23.86
N ALA A 245 31.30 -16.33 24.52
CA ALA A 245 30.85 -16.92 25.80
C ALA A 245 29.41 -17.46 25.78
N LEU A 246 28.90 -17.84 24.60
CA LEU A 246 27.58 -18.42 24.43
C LEU A 246 27.66 -19.95 24.65
N ARG A 247 26.81 -20.48 25.55
CA ARG A 247 26.59 -21.92 25.75
C ARG A 247 25.14 -22.26 25.42
N GLY A 248 24.94 -23.31 24.63
CA GLY A 248 23.60 -23.81 24.30
C GLY A 248 23.65 -25.10 23.49
N LEU A 249 22.55 -25.84 23.47
CA LEU A 249 22.34 -27.03 22.64
C LEU A 249 21.53 -26.61 21.41
N ILE A 250 22.02 -26.92 20.20
CA ILE A 250 21.21 -26.77 18.99
C ILE A 250 20.29 -27.99 18.92
N THR A 251 18.98 -27.77 19.01
CA THR A 251 18.00 -28.85 18.87
C THR A 251 17.93 -29.33 17.41
N PRO A 252 17.75 -30.65 17.19
CA PRO A 252 17.80 -31.26 15.87
C PRO A 252 16.68 -30.81 14.91
N GLU A 253 15.69 -30.02 15.34
CA GLU A 253 14.70 -29.45 14.42
C GLU A 253 15.27 -28.38 13.47
N ILE A 254 16.44 -27.79 13.78
CA ILE A 254 17.12 -26.82 12.90
C ILE A 254 18.14 -27.54 11.97
N ASP A 255 18.36 -28.84 12.18
CA ASP A 255 19.29 -29.64 11.38
C ASP A 255 18.56 -30.45 10.29
N VAL A 256 18.96 -30.27 9.02
CA VAL A 256 18.47 -31.07 7.89
C VAL A 256 19.61 -31.28 6.87
N PRO A 257 19.83 -32.48 6.31
CA PRO A 257 19.63 -33.83 6.82
C PRO A 257 20.94 -34.65 6.88
N ARG A 258 21.01 -35.55 7.88
CA ARG A 258 21.75 -36.83 7.96
C ARG A 258 22.80 -37.10 6.86
N ASN A 259 24.07 -36.88 7.21
CA ASN A 259 25.13 -37.89 7.17
C ASN A 259 26.49 -37.27 7.48
N GLN A 260 26.73 -36.91 8.74
CA GLN A 260 28.01 -37.11 9.43
C GLN A 260 27.87 -36.64 10.88
N VAL A 261 28.07 -37.58 11.80
CA VAL A 261 28.15 -37.38 13.24
C VAL A 261 29.27 -36.39 13.56
N TRP A 262 28.95 -35.28 14.22
CA TRP A 262 29.80 -34.67 15.25
C TRP A 262 28.91 -33.95 16.27
N LEU A 263 28.61 -34.63 17.38
CA LEU A 263 28.29 -33.95 18.63
C LEU A 263 29.54 -33.17 19.04
N GLN A 264 29.56 -31.85 18.82
CA GLN A 264 30.53 -30.99 19.48
C GLN A 264 29.84 -30.29 20.65
N GLU A 265 30.14 -30.77 21.85
CA GLU A 265 30.09 -29.92 23.04
C GLU A 265 31.06 -28.75 22.79
N PHE A 266 30.55 -27.52 22.78
CA PHE A 266 31.39 -26.33 22.89
C PHE A 266 31.73 -26.15 24.37
N VAL A 267 32.98 -26.45 24.76
CA VAL A 267 33.52 -26.11 26.09
C VAL A 267 33.93 -24.65 26.12
#